data_AF-A0A3S9BP18-F1
#
_entry.id   AF-A0A3S9BP18-F1
#
_cell.length_a   1.000
_cell.length_b   1.000
_cell.length_c   1.000
_cell.angle_alpha   90.00
_cell.angle_beta   90.00
_cell.angle_gamma   90.00
#
_symmetry.space_group_name_H-M   'P 1'
#
loop_
_entity.id
_entity.type
_entity.pdbx_description
1 polymer ?
#
loop_
_entity_poly.entity_id
_entity_poly.type
_entity_poly.pdbx_seq_one_letter_code
_entity_poly.pdbx_strand_id
1 'polypeptide(L)'
;MKFFDGLAKYQWQALAVLRIMTALQFMEHGTQKLFNFPVSDQAGALNGLSLTAGILEFAGGILLVLAIAYFMAHMPQGFFPVNNGGDSAISFCFIFLYLVFAGPGAFALDNRRSA
;
A
#
# COMPACT_ATOMS: atom_id res chain seq x y z
N MET A 1 1.82 14.79 -27.16
CA MET A 1 2.26 13.38 -27.08
C MET A 1 3.75 13.24 -26.81
N LYS A 2 4.66 13.94 -27.53
CA LYS A 2 6.13 13.91 -27.28
C LYS A 2 6.61 14.07 -25.83
N PHE A 3 5.88 14.83 -25.00
CA PHE A 3 6.18 14.99 -23.57
C PHE A 3 6.04 13.68 -22.78
N PHE A 4 4.95 12.93 -23.00
CA PHE A 4 4.71 11.66 -22.32
C PHE A 4 5.70 10.58 -22.76
N ASP A 5 6.12 10.59 -24.03
CA ASP A 5 7.16 9.70 -24.55
C ASP A 5 8.49 9.90 -23.79
N GLY A 6 8.81 11.16 -23.47
CA GLY A 6 9.96 11.51 -22.65
C GLY A 6 9.88 11.03 -21.20
N LEU A 7 8.68 10.87 -20.64
CA LEU A 7 8.45 10.35 -19.28
C LEU A 7 8.43 8.82 -19.24
N ALA A 8 7.97 8.16 -20.31
CA ALA A 8 7.88 6.70 -20.40
C ALA A 8 9.24 6.00 -20.15
N LYS A 9 10.35 6.66 -20.47
CA LYS A 9 11.70 6.16 -20.17
C LYS A 9 11.98 5.95 -18.67
N TYR A 10 11.21 6.61 -17.79
CA TYR A 10 11.33 6.50 -16.34
C TYR A 10 10.26 5.58 -15.73
N GLN A 11 9.49 4.84 -16.53
CA GLN A 11 8.39 4.00 -16.05
C GLN A 11 8.84 3.02 -14.96
N TRP A 12 10.00 2.39 -15.12
CA TRP A 12 10.52 1.42 -14.16
C TRP A 12 10.96 2.04 -12.83
N GLN A 13 11.45 3.29 -12.87
CA GLN A 13 11.79 4.09 -11.70
C GLN A 13 10.51 4.56 -11.01
N ALA A 14 9.52 5.04 -11.76
CA ALA A 14 8.22 5.43 -11.25
C ALA A 14 7.51 4.26 -10.56
N LEU A 15 7.56 3.06 -11.15
CA LEU A 15 7.05 1.83 -10.54
C LEU A 15 7.77 1.50 -9.23
N ALA A 16 9.09 1.64 -9.18
CA ALA A 16 9.86 1.40 -7.96
C ALA A 16 9.54 2.41 -6.86
N VAL A 17 9.41 3.70 -7.21
CA VAL A 17 8.99 4.76 -6.28
C VAL A 17 7.59 4.50 -5.75
N LEU A 18 6.63 4.14 -6.62
CA LEU A 18 5.27 3.78 -6.22
C LEU A 18 5.29 2.65 -5.20
N ARG A 19 6.07 1.59 -5.44
CA ARG A 19 6.21 0.46 -4.52
C ARG A 19 6.76 0.89 -3.16
N ILE A 20 7.84 1.68 -3.15
CA ILE A 20 8.47 2.16 -1.92
C ILE A 20 7.51 3.01 -1.12
N MET A 21 6.86 4.01 -1.74
CA MET A 21 5.93 4.90 -1.05
C MET A 21 4.71 4.15 -0.51
N THR A 22 4.17 3.21 -1.28
CA THR A 22 3.03 2.39 -0.84
C THR A 22 3.40 1.52 0.35
N ALA A 23 4.58 0.88 0.30
CA ALA A 23 5.12 0.09 1.40
C ALA A 23 5.34 0.93 2.67
N LEU A 24 5.92 2.12 2.53
CA LEU A 24 6.12 3.06 3.65
C LEU A 24 4.80 3.46 4.30
N GLN A 25 3.78 3.84 3.51
CA GLN A 25 2.48 4.22 4.07
C GLN A 25 1.81 3.04 4.81
N PHE A 26 1.94 1.81 4.29
CA PHE A 26 1.40 0.63 4.95
C PHE A 26 2.14 0.31 6.23
N MET A 27 3.48 0.44 6.23
CA MET A 27 4.28 0.32 7.44
C MET A 27 3.86 1.36 8.48
N GLU A 28 3.61 2.62 8.09
CA GLU A 28 3.10 3.65 8.99
C GLU A 28 1.77 3.23 9.62
N HIS A 29 0.80 2.76 8.84
CA HIS A 29 -0.46 2.26 9.40
C HIS A 29 -0.28 1.09 10.37
N GLY A 30 0.65 0.18 10.07
CA GLY A 30 1.03 -0.92 10.96
C GLY A 30 1.68 -0.41 12.25
N THR A 31 2.61 0.54 12.17
CA THR A 31 3.29 1.10 13.34
C THR A 31 2.35 1.96 14.20
N GLN A 32 1.36 2.63 13.59
CA GLN A 32 0.31 3.33 14.31
C GLN A 32 -0.50 2.36 15.17
N LYS A 33 -0.86 1.19 14.63
CA LYS A 33 -1.65 0.17 15.35
C LYS A 33 -0.85 -0.58 16.41
N LEU A 34 0.39 -0.96 16.09
CA LEU A 34 1.23 -1.81 16.94
C LEU A 34 2.01 -1.03 17.99
N PHE A 35 2.50 0.17 17.63
CA PHE A 35 3.45 0.94 18.44
C PHE A 35 2.95 2.35 18.78
N ASN A 36 1.75 2.75 18.33
CA ASN A 36 1.23 4.10 18.47
C ASN A 36 2.18 5.18 17.91
N PHE A 37 2.79 4.90 16.76
CA PHE A 37 3.72 5.81 16.10
C PHE A 37 3.51 5.82 14.58
N PRO A 38 3.28 6.98 13.93
CA PRO A 38 3.02 8.29 14.54
C PRO A 38 1.74 8.28 15.39
N VAL A 39 1.70 9.10 16.45
CA VAL A 39 0.60 9.08 17.43
C VAL A 39 -0.74 9.33 16.74
N SER A 40 -1.73 8.51 17.02
CA SER A 40 -3.10 8.70 16.53
C SER A 40 -4.12 8.18 17.53
N ASP A 41 -5.32 8.77 17.55
CA ASP A 41 -6.42 8.32 18.41
C ASP A 41 -6.95 6.93 18.03
N GLN A 42 -6.53 6.41 16.87
CA GLN A 42 -6.83 5.03 16.44
C GLN A 42 -5.85 3.99 16.99
N ALA A 43 -4.78 4.41 17.65
CA ALA A 43 -3.83 3.50 18.26
C ALA A 43 -4.43 2.88 19.53
N GLY A 44 -4.33 1.55 19.64
CA GLY A 44 -4.69 0.85 20.88
C GLY A 44 -6.12 0.30 20.96
N ALA A 45 -6.93 0.39 19.90
CA ALA A 45 -8.13 -0.44 19.78
C ALA A 45 -7.71 -1.90 19.47
N LEU A 46 -7.03 -2.56 20.41
CA LEU A 46 -6.51 -3.93 20.27
C LEU A 46 -7.63 -4.97 20.38
N ASN A 47 -8.63 -4.87 19.50
CA ASN A 47 -9.45 -6.02 19.18
C ASN A 47 -8.64 -6.97 18.27
N GLY A 48 -9.01 -8.25 18.22
CA GLY A 48 -8.24 -9.25 17.46
C GLY A 48 -8.08 -8.89 15.98
N LEU A 49 -9.04 -8.17 15.41
CA LEU A 49 -9.02 -7.72 14.01
C LEU A 49 -7.97 -6.61 13.78
N SER A 50 -7.90 -5.61 14.66
CA SER A 50 -6.94 -4.51 14.60
C SER A 50 -5.51 -4.97 14.82
N LEU A 51 -5.29 -5.92 15.74
CA LEU A 51 -3.97 -6.54 15.92
C LEU A 51 -3.54 -7.30 14.67
N THR A 52 -4.43 -8.11 14.09
CA THR A 52 -4.15 -8.85 12.85
C THR A 52 -3.87 -7.87 11.70
N ALA A 53 -4.64 -6.79 11.59
CA ALA A 53 -4.40 -5.74 10.60
C ALA A 53 -3.05 -5.05 10.83
N GLY A 54 -2.69 -4.68 12.06
CA GLY A 54 -1.40 -4.04 12.36
C GLY A 54 -0.20 -4.92 12.00
N ILE A 55 -0.25 -6.23 12.30
CA ILE A 55 0.80 -7.18 11.92
C ILE A 55 0.88 -7.30 10.40
N LEU A 56 -0.26 -7.45 9.72
CA LEU A 56 -0.30 -7.56 8.25
C LEU A 56 0.09 -6.26 7.55
N GLU A 57 -0.17 -5.10 8.12
CA GLU A 57 0.22 -3.81 7.55
C GLU A 57 1.70 -3.54 7.74
N PHE A 58 2.26 -3.91 8.89
CA PHE A 58 3.68 -3.78 9.15
C PHE A 58 4.49 -4.81 8.34
N ALA A 59 4.15 -6.09 8.44
CA ALA A 59 4.82 -7.16 7.71
C ALA A 59 4.49 -7.12 6.21
N GLY A 60 3.26 -6.81 5.84
CA GLY A 60 2.83 -6.63 4.46
C GLY A 60 3.25 -5.28 3.88
N GLY A 61 3.60 -4.25 4.65
CA GLY A 61 4.38 -3.13 4.11
C GLY A 61 5.76 -3.60 3.64
N ILE A 62 6.36 -4.56 4.36
CA ILE A 62 7.63 -5.18 4.01
C ILE A 62 7.49 -6.24 2.89
N LEU A 63 6.35 -6.95 2.82
CA LEU A 63 6.14 -8.13 1.96
C LEU A 63 5.06 -7.96 0.85
N LEU A 64 4.30 -6.87 0.88
CA LEU A 64 3.19 -6.43 0.01
C LEU A 64 2.15 -7.46 -0.44
N VAL A 65 1.00 -7.55 0.26
CA VAL A 65 -0.39 -7.76 -0.26
C VAL A 65 -1.46 -7.52 0.82
N LEU A 66 -2.56 -6.81 0.48
CA LEU A 66 -3.98 -7.22 0.70
C LEU A 66 -4.97 -6.26 -0.01
N ALA A 67 -5.50 -6.67 -1.16
CA ALA A 67 -6.53 -5.91 -1.91
C ALA A 67 -7.96 -6.08 -1.34
N ILE A 68 -8.19 -7.11 -0.53
CA ILE A 68 -9.53 -7.56 -0.12
C ILE A 68 -10.13 -6.69 1.01
N ALA A 69 -9.29 -5.97 1.76
CA ALA A 69 -9.70 -5.23 2.95
C ALA A 69 -10.76 -4.14 2.69
N TYR A 70 -10.74 -3.49 1.52
CA TYR A 70 -11.74 -2.47 1.16
C TYR A 70 -13.16 -3.04 1.13
N PHE A 71 -13.33 -4.19 0.46
CA PHE A 71 -14.64 -4.82 0.26
C PHE A 71 -15.25 -5.33 1.57
N MET A 72 -14.41 -5.69 2.55
CA MET A 72 -14.86 -6.18 3.86
C MET A 72 -15.22 -5.05 4.82
N ALA A 73 -14.44 -3.96 4.85
CA ALA A 73 -14.56 -2.94 5.89
C ALA A 73 -15.36 -1.70 5.47
N HIS A 74 -15.28 -1.28 4.19
CA HIS A 74 -15.78 0.02 3.75
C HIS A 74 -17.00 -0.10 2.84
N MET A 75 -17.02 -1.07 1.92
CA MET A 75 -18.16 -1.28 1.01
C MET A 75 -19.52 -1.47 1.73
N PRO A 76 -19.61 -2.14 2.90
CA PRO A 76 -20.88 -2.26 3.63
C PRO A 76 -21.40 -0.95 4.24
N GLN A 77 -20.53 0.05 4.44
CA GLN A 77 -20.87 1.33 5.07
C GLN A 77 -21.43 2.35 4.07
N GLY A 78 -21.27 2.11 2.77
CA GLY A 78 -21.75 2.97 1.70
C GLY A 78 -21.04 2.68 0.39
N PHE A 79 -21.69 2.96 -0.74
CA PHE A 79 -21.15 2.63 -2.06
C PHE A 79 -19.98 3.53 -2.49
N PHE A 80 -20.03 4.82 -2.15
CA PHE A 80 -19.04 5.80 -2.57
C PHE A 80 -17.89 5.90 -1.54
N PRO A 81 -16.61 5.67 -1.93
CA PRO A 81 -15.46 5.73 -1.02
C PRO A 81 -15.35 7.04 -0.23
N VAL A 82 -15.61 8.17 -0.90
CA VAL A 82 -15.58 9.51 -0.31
C VAL A 82 -16.60 9.68 0.81
N ASN A 83 -17.69 8.92 0.81
CA ASN A 83 -18.73 8.96 1.84
C ASN A 83 -18.50 7.96 2.97
N ASN A 84 -17.66 6.93 2.77
CA ASN A 84 -17.44 5.85 3.74
C ASN A 84 -16.02 5.84 4.34
N GLY A 85 -15.17 6.82 3.98
CA GLY A 85 -13.78 6.93 4.45
C GLY A 85 -12.81 5.97 3.75
N GLY A 86 -13.24 5.30 2.67
CA GLY A 86 -12.53 4.25 1.98
C GLY A 86 -11.67 4.68 0.80
N ASP A 87 -11.46 5.99 0.56
CA ASP A 87 -10.66 6.50 -0.58
C ASP A 87 -9.23 5.95 -0.58
N SER A 88 -8.59 5.92 0.59
CA SER A 88 -7.26 5.33 0.76
C SER A 88 -7.33 3.81 0.56
N ALA A 89 -8.34 3.15 1.15
CA ALA A 89 -8.49 1.70 1.08
C ALA A 89 -8.72 1.19 -0.36
N ILE A 90 -9.55 1.86 -1.17
CA ILE A 90 -9.74 1.48 -2.57
C ILE A 90 -8.49 1.79 -3.41
N SER A 91 -7.81 2.91 -3.15
CA SER A 91 -6.57 3.26 -3.83
C SER A 91 -5.49 2.21 -3.60
N PHE A 92 -5.26 1.82 -2.34
CA PHE A 92 -4.30 0.78 -1.98
C PHE A 92 -4.67 -0.58 -2.57
N CYS A 93 -5.96 -0.93 -2.62
CA CYS A 93 -6.43 -2.15 -3.26
C CYS A 93 -5.95 -2.26 -4.72
N PHE A 94 -6.18 -1.22 -5.53
CA PHE A 94 -5.78 -1.22 -6.93
C PHE A 94 -4.27 -1.04 -7.13
N ILE A 95 -3.60 -0.28 -6.27
CA ILE A 95 -2.13 -0.15 -6.29
C ILE A 95 -1.49 -1.52 -6.04
N PHE A 96 -1.92 -2.26 -5.02
CA PHE A 96 -1.38 -3.59 -4.75
C PHE A 96 -1.68 -4.57 -5.89
N LEU A 97 -2.90 -4.55 -6.42
CA LEU A 97 -3.25 -5.36 -7.58
C LEU A 97 -2.33 -5.06 -8.76
N TYR A 98 -2.07 -3.78 -9.05
CA TYR A 98 -1.11 -3.39 -10.08
C TYR A 98 0.32 -3.87 -9.77
N LEU A 99 0.80 -3.68 -8.53
CA LEU A 99 2.16 -4.05 -8.14
C LEU A 99 2.42 -5.57 -8.19
N VAL A 100 1.39 -6.41 -8.03
CA VAL A 100 1.48 -7.86 -8.21
C VAL A 100 1.84 -8.21 -9.66
N PHE A 101 1.27 -7.51 -10.64
CA PHE A 101 1.47 -7.82 -12.07
C PHE A 101 2.58 -6.99 -12.75
N ALA A 102 2.90 -5.81 -12.22
CA ALA A 102 3.82 -4.87 -12.86
C ALA A 102 5.31 -5.27 -12.77
N GLY A 103 5.66 -6.27 -11.97
CA GLY A 103 7.04 -6.73 -11.77
C GLY A 103 7.85 -5.87 -10.79
N PRO A 104 9.14 -6.19 -10.57
CA PRO A 104 9.90 -5.72 -9.41
C PRO A 104 10.43 -4.27 -9.51
N GLY A 105 10.47 -3.68 -10.71
CA GLY A 105 10.89 -2.29 -10.93
C GLY A 105 12.41 -2.08 -11.01
N ALA A 106 12.83 -0.84 -11.28
CA ALA A 106 14.24 -0.52 -11.55
C ALA A 106 15.18 -0.76 -10.35
N PHE A 107 14.67 -0.59 -9.12
CA PHE A 107 15.47 -0.69 -7.89
C PHE A 107 15.50 -2.08 -7.26
N ALA A 108 15.04 -3.12 -7.97
CA ALA A 108 15.08 -4.49 -7.48
C ALA A 108 16.53 -4.97 -7.27
N LEU A 109 16.80 -5.61 -6.13
CA LEU A 109 18.15 -6.11 -5.81
C LEU A 109 18.61 -7.21 -6.79
N ASP A 110 17.68 -8.02 -7.31
CA ASP A 110 17.99 -9.09 -8.28
C ASP A 110 18.50 -8.55 -9.62
N ASN A 111 18.18 -7.30 -9.98
CA ASN A 111 18.74 -6.64 -11.17
C ASN A 111 20.28 -6.52 -11.07
N ARG A 112 20.85 -6.54 -9.86
CA ARG A 112 22.30 -6.45 -9.63
C ARG A 112 23.04 -7.76 -9.89
N ARG A 113 22.34 -8.89 -10.05
CA ARG A 113 22.96 -10.19 -10.41
C ARG A 113 23.19 -10.34 -11.91
N SER A 114 22.69 -9.41 -12.73
CA SER A 114 22.81 -9.42 -14.20
C SER A 114 23.79 -8.36 -14.75
N ALA A 115 24.61 -7.75 -13.90
CA ALA A 115 25.63 -6.76 -14.26
C ALA A 115 27.04 -7.30 -14.08
#